data_AF-A0A7U9RJN3-F1
#
_entry.id   AF-A0A7U9RJN3-F1
#
_cell.length_a   1.000
_cell.length_b   1.000
_cell.length_c   1.000
_cell.angle_alpha   90.00
_cell.angle_beta   90.00
_cell.angle_gamma   90.00
#
_symmetry.space_group_name_H-M   'P 1'
#
loop_
_entity.id
_entity.type
_entity.pdbx_description
1 polymer ?
#
loop_
_entity_poly.entity_id
_entity_poly.type
_entity_poly.pdbx_seq_one_letter_code
_entity_poly.pdbx_strand_id
1 'polypeptide(L)'
;MKTINLRYCYPYYTGDVFVEVSDEVAEAMVQSVREMYNYDRRTRYHKAFYSLDAFDWTEKYALEHSPSAEEIILLKEEQAAHEKLLAMLDEALSIITPMQARRVKGYNIRGLDFTRIAKEEGVDKSVVNRSVHRGLKCMREFYSRQQTE
;
A
#
# COMPACT_ATOMS: atom_id res chain seq x y z
N MET A 1 -0.78 -54.86 9.63
CA MET A 1 -0.46 -54.58 11.05
C MET A 1 0.89 -53.91 11.08
N LYS A 2 1.04 -52.84 11.87
CA LYS A 2 2.28 -52.07 11.99
C LYS A 2 2.65 -51.95 13.47
N THR A 3 3.94 -52.05 13.77
CA THR A 3 4.45 -51.79 15.11
C THR A 3 4.81 -50.31 15.24
N ILE A 4 4.24 -49.63 16.22
CA ILE A 4 4.54 -48.23 16.54
C ILE A 4 5.18 -48.13 17.93
N ASN A 5 6.01 -47.11 18.14
CA ASN A 5 6.56 -46.81 19.46
C ASN A 5 5.80 -45.62 20.06
N LEU A 6 5.11 -45.87 21.18
CA LEU A 6 4.26 -44.89 21.84
C LEU A 6 5.02 -43.69 22.39
N ARG A 7 6.32 -43.83 22.67
CA ARG A 7 7.20 -42.74 23.12
C ARG A 7 7.23 -41.56 22.15
N TYR A 8 7.16 -41.82 20.85
CA TYR A 8 7.17 -40.75 19.83
C TYR A 8 5.81 -40.10 19.63
N CYS A 9 4.73 -40.75 20.09
CA CYS A 9 3.37 -40.29 19.87
C CYS A 9 2.80 -39.54 21.09
N TYR A 10 3.19 -39.94 22.30
CA TYR A 10 2.58 -39.45 23.54
C TYR A 10 3.63 -39.04 24.57
N PRO A 11 3.55 -37.82 25.14
CA PRO A 11 4.54 -37.30 26.10
C PRO A 11 4.65 -38.11 27.41
N TYR A 12 3.63 -38.89 27.75
CA TYR A 12 3.56 -39.62 29.02
C TYR A 12 4.45 -40.88 29.06
N TYR A 13 4.86 -41.41 27.90
CA TYR A 13 5.75 -42.58 27.83
C TYR A 13 7.21 -42.12 27.76
N THR A 14 7.98 -42.39 28.81
CA THR A 14 9.38 -41.99 28.93
C THR A 14 10.37 -43.03 28.36
N GLY A 15 9.95 -44.29 28.27
CA GLY A 15 10.70 -45.40 27.67
C GLY A 15 10.09 -45.88 26.36
N ASP A 16 10.85 -46.69 25.62
CA ASP A 16 10.38 -47.27 24.36
C ASP A 16 9.33 -48.35 24.62
N VAL A 17 8.12 -48.13 24.11
CA VAL A 17 6.98 -49.06 24.27
C VAL A 17 6.42 -49.36 22.89
N PHE A 18 6.66 -50.57 22.41
CA PHE A 18 6.24 -51.04 21.09
C PHE A 18 4.86 -51.70 21.16
N VAL A 19 3.94 -51.26 20.31
CA VAL A 19 2.59 -51.81 20.21
C VAL A 19 2.27 -52.12 18.76
N GLU A 20 1.68 -53.28 18.50
CA GLU A 20 1.14 -53.61 17.19
C GLU A 20 -0.25 -53.01 17.04
N VAL A 21 -0.43 -52.20 16.01
CA VAL A 21 -1.69 -51.56 15.64
C VAL A 21 -2.10 -51.99 14.24
N SER A 22 -3.39 -51.89 13.94
CA SER A 22 -3.89 -52.12 12.59
C SER A 22 -3.34 -51.07 11.61
N ASP A 23 -3.33 -51.40 10.32
CA ASP A 23 -2.82 -50.48 9.30
C ASP A 23 -3.67 -49.21 9.21
N GLU A 24 -4.98 -49.34 9.42
CA GLU A 24 -5.93 -48.22 9.48
C GLU A 24 -5.61 -47.24 10.62
N VAL A 25 -5.31 -47.76 11.81
CA VAL A 25 -4.95 -46.93 12.98
C VAL A 25 -3.63 -46.24 12.74
N ALA A 26 -2.63 -46.96 12.21
CA ALA A 26 -1.33 -46.36 11.88
C ALA A 26 -1.45 -45.26 10.81
N GLU A 27 -2.33 -45.43 9.81
CA GLU A 27 -2.58 -44.41 8.79
C GLU A 27 -3.30 -43.18 9.36
N ALA A 28 -4.30 -43.38 10.22
CA ALA A 28 -4.97 -42.28 10.92
C ALA A 28 -4.00 -41.44 11.76
N MET A 29 -3.03 -42.09 12.43
CA MET A 29 -1.99 -41.38 13.19
C MET A 29 -1.04 -40.56 12.30
N VAL A 30 -0.67 -41.08 11.13
CA VAL A 30 0.14 -40.31 10.16
C VAL A 30 -0.65 -39.13 9.60
N GLN A 31 -1.94 -39.35 9.33
CA GLN A 31 -2.83 -38.34 8.78
C GLN A 31 -3.03 -37.18 9.77
N SER A 32 -3.20 -37.45 11.06
CA SER A 32 -3.35 -36.40 12.07
C SER A 32 -2.11 -35.50 12.17
N VAL A 33 -0.90 -36.07 12.07
CA VAL A 33 0.35 -35.30 12.05
C VAL A 33 0.41 -34.37 10.83
N ARG A 34 0.01 -34.88 9.65
CA ARG A 34 -0.06 -34.05 8.42
C ARG A 34 -1.05 -32.91 8.57
N GLU A 35 -2.21 -33.17 9.17
CA GLU A 35 -3.23 -32.15 9.44
C GLU A 35 -2.73 -31.07 10.40
N MET A 36 -2.01 -31.44 11.46
CA MET A 36 -1.37 -30.49 12.37
C MET A 36 -0.37 -29.58 11.63
N TYR A 37 0.49 -30.14 10.77
CA TYR A 37 1.43 -29.35 9.97
C TYR A 37 0.73 -28.45 8.96
N ASN A 38 -0.32 -28.94 8.31
CA ASN A 38 -1.12 -28.14 7.37
C ASN A 38 -1.82 -26.98 8.08
N TYR A 39 -2.38 -27.22 9.27
CA TYR A 39 -2.99 -26.20 10.12
C TYR A 39 -1.96 -25.12 10.49
N ASP A 40 -0.82 -25.52 11.05
CA ASP A 40 0.26 -24.61 11.45
C ASP A 40 0.78 -23.76 10.27
N ARG A 41 0.96 -24.39 9.10
CA ARG A 41 1.34 -23.68 7.88
C ARG A 41 0.30 -22.66 7.43
N ARG A 42 -0.99 -23.02 7.45
CA ARG A 42 -2.10 -22.11 7.11
C ARG A 42 -2.15 -20.92 8.06
N THR A 43 -2.01 -21.18 9.36
CA THR A 43 -1.97 -20.16 10.41
C THR A 43 -0.83 -19.17 10.17
N ARG A 44 0.39 -19.65 9.89
CA ARG A 44 1.54 -18.76 9.60
C ARG A 44 1.39 -17.97 8.31
N TYR A 45 0.94 -18.61 7.23
CA TYR A 45 0.79 -17.97 5.93
C TYR A 45 -0.21 -16.81 5.98
N HIS A 46 -1.35 -17.01 6.64
CA HIS A 46 -2.37 -15.97 6.81
C HIS A 46 -2.17 -15.10 8.06
N LYS A 47 -1.09 -15.33 8.83
CA LYS A 47 -0.82 -14.68 10.12
C LYS A 47 -1.99 -14.72 11.10
N ALA A 48 -2.83 -15.76 11.02
CA ALA A 48 -4.06 -15.91 11.79
C ALA A 48 -3.81 -16.56 13.16
N PHE A 49 -2.86 -16.02 13.93
CA PHE A 49 -2.43 -16.59 15.21
C PHE A 49 -3.44 -16.42 16.34
N TYR A 50 -4.34 -15.45 16.20
CA TYR A 50 -5.33 -15.09 17.20
C TYR A 50 -6.72 -15.09 16.54
N SER A 51 -7.72 -15.57 17.27
CA SER A 51 -9.11 -15.30 16.91
C SER A 51 -9.40 -13.80 17.05
N LEU A 52 -10.43 -13.31 16.34
CA LEU A 52 -10.87 -11.92 16.51
C LEU A 52 -11.30 -11.64 17.96
N ASP A 53 -11.86 -12.64 18.63
CA ASP A 53 -12.27 -12.57 20.05
C ASP A 53 -11.12 -12.72 21.04
N ALA A 54 -9.87 -12.92 20.58
CA ALA A 54 -8.75 -13.13 21.49
C ALA A 54 -8.46 -11.87 22.34
N PHE A 55 -8.72 -10.69 21.78
CA PHE A 55 -8.59 -9.42 22.47
C PHE A 55 -9.60 -8.40 21.95
N ASP A 56 -10.16 -7.58 22.83
CA ASP A 56 -11.17 -6.54 22.53
C ASP A 56 -10.74 -5.55 21.43
N TRP A 57 -9.44 -5.37 21.21
CA TRP A 57 -8.89 -4.48 20.20
C TRP A 57 -8.62 -5.15 18.84
N THR A 58 -8.62 -6.48 18.77
CA THR A 58 -8.21 -7.25 17.57
C THR A 58 -9.21 -7.07 16.44
N GLU A 59 -10.50 -7.19 16.73
CA GLU A 59 -11.57 -6.95 15.75
C GLU A 59 -11.53 -5.51 15.24
N LYS A 60 -11.38 -4.55 16.16
CA LYS A 60 -11.24 -3.13 15.80
C LYS A 60 -10.06 -2.93 14.85
N TYR A 61 -8.88 -3.46 15.15
CA TYR A 61 -7.71 -3.19 14.32
C TYR A 61 -7.72 -3.95 12.97
N ALA A 62 -8.33 -5.14 12.91
CA ALA A 62 -8.31 -5.98 11.72
C ALA A 62 -9.32 -5.56 10.65
N LEU A 63 -10.39 -4.85 11.03
CA LEU A 63 -11.43 -4.43 10.10
C LEU A 63 -11.16 -3.02 9.55
N GLU A 64 -11.40 -2.86 8.24
CA GLU A 64 -11.52 -1.53 7.64
C GLU A 64 -12.80 -0.88 8.16
N HIS A 65 -12.65 0.26 8.84
CA HIS A 65 -13.80 1.00 9.33
C HIS A 65 -14.30 1.97 8.27
N SER A 66 -15.61 2.16 8.23
CA SER A 66 -16.18 3.32 7.52
C SER A 66 -15.60 4.60 8.13
N PRO A 67 -15.26 5.61 7.31
CA PRO A 67 -14.78 6.87 7.82
C PRO A 67 -15.80 7.50 8.77
N SER A 68 -15.30 8.15 9.82
CA SER A 68 -16.11 8.93 10.76
C SER A 68 -16.79 10.09 10.03
N ALA A 69 -17.91 10.59 10.58
CA ALA A 69 -18.57 11.77 10.04
C ALA A 69 -17.63 12.99 9.95
N GLU A 70 -16.72 13.14 10.94
CA GLU A 70 -15.68 14.18 10.94
C GLU A 70 -14.71 14.00 9.78
N GLU A 71 -14.26 12.78 9.52
CA GLU A 71 -13.36 12.45 8.41
C GLU A 71 -14.04 12.72 7.06
N ILE A 72 -15.33 12.41 6.92
CA ILE A 72 -16.09 12.70 5.70
C ILE A 72 -16.16 14.20 5.43
N ILE A 73 -16.37 15.02 6.47
CA ILE A 73 -16.40 16.48 6.33
C ILE A 73 -15.02 16.99 5.92
N LEU A 74 -13.96 16.53 6.58
CA LEU A 74 -12.59 16.90 6.24
C LEU A 74 -12.24 16.54 4.80
N LEU A 75 -12.58 15.33 4.36
CA LEU A 75 -12.36 14.90 2.97
C LEU A 75 -13.11 15.79 1.96
N LYS A 76 -14.32 16.24 2.29
CA LYS A 76 -15.06 17.18 1.43
C LYS A 76 -14.41 18.55 1.37
N GLU A 77 -13.89 19.05 2.48
CA GLU A 77 -13.15 20.31 2.51
C GLU A 77 -11.85 20.22 1.70
N GLU A 78 -11.10 19.12 1.84
CA GLU A 78 -9.90 18.85 1.04
C GLU A 78 -10.22 18.75 -0.46
N GLN A 79 -11.30 18.05 -0.83
CA GLN A 79 -11.78 17.97 -2.21
C GLN A 79 -12.16 19.34 -2.77
N ALA A 80 -12.92 20.13 -2.02
CA ALA A 80 -13.32 21.48 -2.43
C ALA A 80 -12.09 22.40 -2.60
N ALA A 81 -11.11 22.31 -1.70
CA ALA A 81 -9.86 23.05 -1.83
C ALA A 81 -9.07 22.63 -3.09
N HIS A 82 -9.01 21.32 -3.37
CA HIS A 82 -8.37 20.80 -4.56
C HIS A 82 -9.05 21.27 -5.86
N GLU A 83 -10.38 21.20 -5.91
CA GLU A 83 -11.17 21.68 -7.05
C GLU A 83 -10.97 23.18 -7.29
N LYS A 84 -10.93 24.00 -6.23
CA LYS A 84 -10.61 25.43 -6.33
C LYS A 84 -9.23 25.64 -6.96
N LEU A 85 -8.20 24.89 -6.53
CA LEU A 85 -6.86 24.99 -7.11
C LEU A 85 -6.82 24.61 -8.60
N LEU A 86 -7.56 23.57 -8.98
CA LEU A 86 -7.68 23.12 -10.37
C LEU A 86 -8.40 24.15 -11.23
N ALA A 87 -9.49 24.75 -10.75
CA ALA A 87 -10.24 25.77 -11.48
C ALA A 87 -9.36 27.00 -11.83
N MET A 88 -8.40 27.34 -10.96
CA MET A 88 -7.47 28.46 -11.15
C MET A 88 -6.24 28.12 -11.99
N LEU A 89 -6.08 26.85 -12.41
CA LEU A 89 -4.88 26.39 -13.13
C LEU A 89 -4.70 27.10 -14.47
N ASP A 90 -5.78 27.30 -15.22
CA ASP A 90 -5.71 27.97 -16.51
C ASP A 90 -5.31 29.44 -16.36
N GLU A 91 -5.81 30.12 -15.32
CA GLU A 91 -5.42 31.49 -14.98
C GLU A 91 -3.94 31.54 -14.57
N ALA A 92 -3.48 30.64 -13.70
CA ALA A 92 -2.08 30.55 -13.29
C ALA A 92 -1.13 30.33 -14.49
N LEU A 93 -1.55 29.51 -15.46
CA LEU A 93 -0.80 29.28 -16.69
C LEU A 93 -0.82 30.47 -17.65
N SER A 94 -1.86 31.31 -17.60
CA SER A 94 -1.96 32.52 -18.43
C SER A 94 -1.01 33.64 -17.98
N ILE A 95 -0.61 33.66 -16.71
CA ILE A 95 0.29 34.66 -16.11
C ILE A 95 1.74 34.48 -16.58
N ILE A 96 2.15 33.24 -16.87
CA ILE A 96 3.49 32.93 -17.33
C ILE A 96 3.59 33.00 -18.85
N THR A 97 4.82 33.13 -19.38
CA THR A 97 5.00 33.19 -20.83
C THR A 97 4.52 31.89 -21.51
N PRO A 98 4.00 31.94 -22.75
CA PRO A 98 3.52 30.75 -23.47
C PRO A 98 4.57 29.62 -23.55
N MET A 99 5.84 30.00 -23.67
CA MET A 99 6.98 29.08 -23.67
C MET A 99 7.15 28.36 -22.32
N GLN A 100 7.08 29.11 -21.21
CA GLN A 100 7.13 28.52 -19.87
C GLN A 100 5.94 27.60 -19.63
N ALA A 101 4.72 28.04 -20.00
CA ALA A 101 3.51 27.22 -19.87
C ALA A 101 3.64 25.90 -20.63
N ARG A 102 4.12 25.95 -21.88
CA ARG A 102 4.36 24.73 -22.69
C ARG A 102 5.33 23.77 -22.00
N ARG A 103 6.45 24.27 -21.50
CA ARG A 103 7.47 23.45 -20.81
C ARG A 103 6.96 22.90 -19.47
N VAL A 104 6.22 23.70 -18.70
CA VAL A 104 5.59 23.28 -17.44
C VAL A 104 4.56 22.18 -17.68
N LYS A 105 3.70 22.32 -18.70
CA LYS A 105 2.76 21.28 -19.13
C LYS A 105 3.49 20.02 -19.60
N GLY A 106 4.56 20.19 -20.38
CA GLY A 106 5.40 19.09 -20.86
C GLY A 106 5.97 18.25 -19.73
N TYR A 107 6.54 18.89 -18.71
CA TYR A 107 7.14 18.19 -17.58
C TYR A 107 6.10 17.64 -16.60
N ASN A 108 5.21 18.48 -16.06
CA ASN A 108 4.34 18.09 -14.94
C ASN A 108 3.09 17.32 -15.37
N ILE A 109 2.54 17.61 -16.55
CA ILE A 109 1.28 17.00 -17.01
C ILE A 109 1.56 15.83 -17.95
N ARG A 110 2.50 16.00 -18.88
CA ARG A 110 2.84 14.96 -19.88
C ARG A 110 3.96 14.02 -19.42
N GLY A 111 4.64 14.30 -18.30
CA GLY A 111 5.70 13.46 -17.76
C GLY A 111 6.97 13.39 -18.62
N LEU A 112 7.22 14.39 -19.48
CA LEU A 112 8.42 14.46 -20.31
C LEU A 112 9.63 14.87 -19.47
N ASP A 113 10.79 14.30 -19.73
CA ASP A 113 12.03 14.75 -19.09
C ASP A 113 12.55 16.06 -19.72
N PHE A 114 13.37 16.81 -18.99
CA PHE A 114 13.93 18.06 -19.51
C PHE A 114 14.81 17.85 -20.74
N THR A 115 15.44 16.67 -20.87
CA THR A 115 16.31 16.38 -22.01
C THR A 115 15.50 16.19 -23.29
N ARG A 116 14.36 15.50 -23.23
CA ARG A 116 13.45 15.35 -24.37
C ARG A 116 12.84 16.68 -24.79
N ILE A 117 12.37 17.48 -23.84
CA ILE A 117 11.85 18.83 -24.12
C ILE A 117 12.94 19.69 -24.79
N ALA A 118 14.17 19.64 -24.28
CA ALA A 118 15.30 20.38 -24.83
C ALA A 118 15.65 19.94 -26.26
N LYS A 119 15.66 18.63 -26.53
CA LYS A 119 15.89 18.06 -27.87
C LYS A 119 14.79 18.46 -28.85
N GLU A 120 13.52 18.37 -28.45
CA GLU A 120 12.37 18.75 -29.29
C GLU A 120 12.38 20.25 -29.65
N GLU A 121 12.87 21.10 -28.74
CA GLU A 121 12.96 22.55 -28.95
C GLU A 121 14.31 23.02 -29.50
N GLY A 122 15.30 22.14 -29.66
CA GLY A 122 16.65 22.48 -30.13
C GLY A 122 17.43 23.41 -29.17
N VAL A 123 17.15 23.35 -27.87
CA VAL A 123 17.78 24.19 -26.83
C VAL A 123 18.60 23.36 -25.86
N ASP A 124 19.45 24.02 -25.07
CA ASP A 124 20.15 23.34 -23.98
C ASP A 124 19.21 22.97 -22.82
N LYS A 125 19.49 21.84 -22.15
CA LYS A 125 18.71 21.35 -21.00
C LYS A 125 18.62 22.38 -19.87
N SER A 126 19.66 23.17 -19.63
CA SER A 126 19.66 24.20 -18.58
C SER A 126 18.67 25.33 -18.86
N VAL A 127 18.38 25.60 -20.14
CA VAL A 127 17.40 26.61 -20.56
C VAL A 127 15.99 26.14 -20.20
N VAL A 128 15.67 24.88 -20.52
CA VAL A 128 14.38 24.27 -20.15
C VAL A 128 14.23 24.23 -18.64
N ASN A 129 15.24 23.76 -17.92
CA ASN A 129 15.21 23.67 -16.47
C ASN A 129 14.93 25.03 -15.81
N ARG A 130 15.71 26.07 -16.16
CA ARG A 130 15.49 27.43 -15.62
C ARG A 130 14.11 27.98 -15.97
N SER A 131 13.64 27.72 -17.18
CA SER A 131 12.32 28.15 -17.66
C SER A 131 11.18 27.53 -16.86
N VAL A 132 11.24 26.21 -16.61
CA VAL A 132 10.21 25.49 -15.82
C VAL A 132 10.19 25.99 -14.39
N HIS A 133 11.35 26.08 -13.72
CA HIS A 133 11.40 26.56 -12.34
C HIS A 133 10.94 28.00 -12.20
N ARG A 134 11.28 28.88 -13.16
CA ARG A 134 10.78 30.26 -13.14
C ARG A 134 9.26 30.32 -13.33
N GLY A 135 8.72 29.52 -14.26
CA GLY A 135 7.27 29.40 -14.46
C GLY A 135 6.55 28.93 -13.19
N LEU A 136 7.04 27.85 -12.57
CA LEU A 136 6.48 27.33 -11.32
C LEU A 136 6.56 28.34 -10.16
N LYS A 137 7.65 29.13 -10.08
CA LYS A 137 7.77 30.19 -9.08
C LYS A 137 6.68 31.25 -9.26
N CYS A 138 6.46 31.72 -10.49
CA CYS A 138 5.43 32.72 -10.78
C CYS A 138 4.01 32.17 -10.51
N MET A 139 3.73 30.91 -10.89
CA MET A 139 2.45 30.27 -10.57
C MET A 139 2.23 30.16 -9.05
N ARG A 140 3.28 29.80 -8.29
CA ARG A 140 3.20 29.75 -6.82
C ARG A 140 2.85 31.12 -6.22
N GLU A 141 3.51 32.19 -6.69
CA GLU A 141 3.20 33.55 -6.24
C GLU A 141 1.75 33.95 -6.53
N PHE A 142 1.18 33.51 -7.67
CA PHE A 142 -0.23 33.70 -7.97
C PHE A 142 -1.14 32.98 -6.96
N TYR A 143 -0.93 31.67 -6.74
CA TYR A 143 -1.74 30.91 -5.78
C TYR A 143 -1.65 31.46 -4.35
N SER A 144 -0.46 31.91 -3.93
CA SER A 144 -0.29 32.50 -2.59
C SER A 144 -1.10 33.79 -2.40
N ARG A 145 -1.28 34.62 -3.44
CA ARG A 145 -2.12 35.83 -3.37
C ARG A 145 -3.61 35.47 -3.28
N GLN A 146 -4.01 34.42 -3.98
CA GLN A 146 -5.40 33.94 -4.03
C GLN A 146 -5.84 33.18 -2.77
N GLN A 147 -4.90 32.80 -1.89
CA GLN A 147 -5.19 32.22 -0.57
C GLN A 147 -5.35 33.28 0.52
N THR A 148 -4.89 34.52 0.28
CA THR A 148 -5.02 35.63 1.24
C THR A 148 -6.28 36.48 1.03
N GLU A 149 -6.97 36.30 -0.08
CA GLU A 149 -8.28 36.90 -0.41
C GLU A 149 -9.42 35.94 -0.05
#